data_AF-A0A2D8QXG0-F1
#
_entry.id   AF-A0A2D8QXG0-F1
#
_cell.length_a   1.000
_cell.length_b   1.000
_cell.length_c   1.000
_cell.angle_alpha   90.00
_cell.angle_beta   90.00
_cell.angle_gamma   90.00
#
_symmetry.space_group_name_H-M   'P 1'
#
loop_
_entity.id
_entity.type
_entity.pdbx_description
1 polymer ?
#
loop_
_entity_poly.entity_id
_entity_poly.type
_entity_poly.pdbx_seq_one_letter_code
_entity_poly.pdbx_strand_id
1 'polypeptide(L)'
;MSHKHDQERGSTRSRPDCNVIFCLPCTLDNSNISRYLRLNFFTPGQTASKDIAPATSKLIEQHGHNSMFIKEMLYRSRESQRLTAAHRMIQELRKRFRQHAAKAAEEADLIPQEKLVSFCCCHPSPDSFLQVKMRDQRIPRMADLTMRPFISGKKTTGTLEAHTNGLRFTSKKHEIVDIMYGNIKHSLFQVCEIY
;
A
#
# COMPACT_ATOMS: atom_id res chain seq x y z
N MET A 1 -22.11 -59.88 -7.89
CA MET A 1 -21.05 -59.09 -8.54
C MET A 1 -21.57 -57.68 -8.72
N SER A 2 -21.36 -56.82 -7.72
CA SER A 2 -21.80 -55.42 -7.73
C SER A 2 -20.73 -54.55 -8.35
N HIS A 3 -21.07 -53.82 -9.41
CA HIS A 3 -20.24 -52.79 -9.99
C HIS A 3 -20.20 -51.57 -9.05
N LYS A 4 -18.99 -51.24 -8.56
CA LYS A 4 -18.68 -49.93 -7.97
C LYS A 4 -18.38 -48.96 -9.11
N HIS A 5 -19.13 -47.86 -9.18
CA HIS A 5 -18.75 -46.68 -9.94
C HIS A 5 -18.29 -45.62 -8.91
N ASP A 6 -16.98 -45.58 -8.66
CA ASP A 6 -16.33 -44.48 -7.94
C ASP A 6 -16.07 -43.35 -8.95
N GLN A 7 -16.91 -42.31 -8.92
CA GLN A 7 -16.68 -41.06 -9.64
C GLN A 7 -16.20 -40.02 -8.62
N GLU A 8 -14.89 -40.03 -8.34
CA GLU A 8 -14.26 -39.04 -7.48
C GLU A 8 -13.43 -38.03 -8.29
N ARG A 9 -13.53 -36.78 -7.84
CA ARG A 9 -12.63 -35.62 -8.06
C ARG A 9 -12.99 -34.66 -9.19
N GLY A 10 -13.88 -33.74 -8.82
CA GLY A 10 -13.86 -32.36 -9.29
C GLY A 10 -12.49 -31.73 -9.03
N SER A 11 -11.75 -31.47 -10.10
CA SER A 11 -10.63 -30.55 -10.10
C SER A 11 -11.19 -29.13 -10.22
N THR A 12 -11.49 -28.51 -9.08
CA THR A 12 -11.57 -27.04 -9.00
C THR A 12 -10.21 -26.49 -9.41
N ARG A 13 -10.03 -26.18 -10.69
CA ARG A 13 -8.96 -25.29 -11.14
C ARG A 13 -9.22 -23.96 -10.46
N SER A 14 -8.59 -23.76 -9.30
CA SER A 14 -8.34 -22.46 -8.74
C SER A 14 -7.72 -21.64 -9.87
N ARG A 15 -8.53 -20.77 -10.47
CA ARG A 15 -8.05 -19.81 -11.47
C ARG A 15 -6.96 -19.03 -10.72
N PRO A 16 -5.67 -19.14 -11.10
CA PRO A 16 -4.69 -18.25 -10.52
C PRO A 16 -5.14 -16.86 -10.90
N ASP A 17 -5.33 -16.00 -9.91
CA ASP A 17 -5.81 -14.63 -10.08
C ASP A 17 -5.16 -14.02 -11.32
N CYS A 18 -5.97 -13.79 -12.36
CA CYS A 18 -5.54 -13.24 -13.65
C CYS A 18 -5.05 -11.78 -13.54
N ASN A 19 -4.62 -11.35 -12.36
CA ASN A 19 -4.20 -9.99 -12.02
C ASN A 19 -2.77 -9.67 -12.45
N VAL A 20 -2.08 -10.57 -13.14
CA VAL A 20 -0.77 -10.25 -13.69
C VAL A 20 -0.96 -9.55 -15.02
N ILE A 21 -0.88 -8.22 -15.03
CA ILE A 21 -0.77 -7.47 -16.28
C ILE A 21 0.60 -7.78 -16.88
N PHE A 22 0.64 -8.72 -17.81
CA PHE A 22 1.85 -9.09 -18.54
C PHE A 22 2.26 -8.08 -19.61
N CYS A 23 1.49 -7.01 -19.81
CA CYS A 23 1.67 -6.11 -20.95
C CYS A 23 2.59 -4.92 -20.63
N LEU A 24 3.71 -4.86 -21.35
CA LEU A 24 4.60 -3.71 -21.54
C LEU A 24 3.89 -2.56 -22.27
N PRO A 25 4.47 -1.34 -22.34
CA PRO A 25 3.88 -0.19 -23.06
C PRO A 25 3.37 -0.58 -24.44
N CYS A 26 2.07 -0.33 -24.64
CA CYS A 26 1.40 -0.53 -25.91
C CYS A 26 1.56 0.73 -26.76
N THR A 27 2.04 0.55 -27.99
CA THR A 27 2.18 1.63 -28.96
C THR A 27 1.01 1.58 -29.93
N LEU A 28 0.40 2.74 -30.16
CA LEU A 28 -0.61 2.93 -31.17
C LEU A 28 0.05 3.63 -32.37
N ASP A 29 0.09 2.96 -33.51
CA ASP A 29 0.57 3.56 -34.76
C ASP A 29 -0.61 3.86 -35.69
N ASN A 30 -0.52 5.00 -36.38
CA ASN A 30 -1.59 5.56 -37.18
C ASN A 30 -1.17 5.63 -38.65
N SER A 31 -1.53 4.59 -39.42
CA SER A 31 -1.42 4.64 -40.88
C SER A 31 -2.75 5.14 -41.48
N ASN A 32 -2.70 5.77 -42.67
CA ASN A 32 -3.86 6.41 -43.30
C ASN A 32 -5.10 5.49 -43.51
N ILE A 33 -4.95 4.16 -43.45
CA ILE A 33 -6.02 3.19 -43.78
C ILE A 33 -6.29 2.22 -42.62
N SER A 34 -5.40 2.08 -41.65
CA SER A 34 -5.53 1.11 -40.56
C SER A 34 -4.75 1.54 -39.32
N ARG A 35 -5.29 1.24 -38.14
CA ARG A 35 -4.58 1.42 -36.87
C ARG A 35 -3.94 0.12 -36.42
N TYR A 36 -2.79 0.25 -35.77
CA TYR A 36 -2.04 -0.86 -35.20
C TYR A 36 -1.92 -0.68 -33.68
N LEU A 37 -2.27 -1.73 -32.93
CA LEU A 37 -2.05 -1.82 -31.49
C LEU A 37 -1.02 -2.91 -31.23
N ARG A 38 0.18 -2.52 -30.78
CA ARG A 38 1.23 -3.46 -30.39
C ARG A 38 1.16 -3.69 -28.88
N LEU A 39 0.96 -4.93 -28.47
CA LEU A 39 1.07 -5.38 -27.09
C LEU A 39 2.40 -6.09 -26.93
N ASN A 40 3.26 -5.56 -26.07
CA ASN A 40 4.52 -6.19 -25.73
C ASN A 40 4.32 -6.97 -24.43
N PHE A 41 4.94 -8.14 -24.28
CA PHE A 41 4.81 -8.97 -23.09
C PHE A 41 6.18 -9.22 -22.46
N PHE A 42 6.18 -9.50 -21.15
CA PHE A 42 7.40 -9.86 -20.44
C PHE A 42 7.90 -11.24 -20.90
N THR A 43 9.19 -11.30 -21.22
CA THR A 43 9.87 -12.51 -21.70
C THR A 43 11.17 -12.72 -20.90
N PRO A 44 11.60 -13.97 -20.68
CA PRO A 44 12.88 -14.25 -20.04
C PRO A 44 14.01 -13.64 -20.88
N GLY A 45 14.95 -12.94 -20.23
CA GLY A 45 16.07 -12.26 -20.89
C GLY A 45 15.79 -10.83 -21.37
N GLN A 46 14.56 -10.31 -21.23
CA GLN A 46 14.36 -8.86 -21.33
C GLN A 46 14.95 -8.18 -20.08
N THR A 47 15.65 -7.05 -20.28
CA THR A 47 16.13 -6.25 -19.16
C THR A 47 14.95 -5.92 -18.26
N ALA A 48 15.03 -6.37 -17.01
CA ALA A 48 13.99 -6.20 -16.04
C ALA A 48 13.79 -4.70 -15.77
N SER A 49 12.90 -4.07 -16.54
CA SER A 49 12.48 -2.69 -16.25
C SER A 49 11.81 -2.71 -14.88
N LYS A 50 11.98 -1.64 -14.10
CA LYS A 50 11.34 -1.44 -12.78
C LYS A 50 9.80 -1.61 -12.78
N ASP A 51 9.21 -1.80 -13.95
CA ASP A 51 7.79 -2.02 -14.19
C ASP A 51 7.33 -3.49 -14.06
N ILE A 52 8.24 -4.45 -13.84
CA ILE A 52 7.87 -5.86 -13.66
C ILE A 52 7.31 -6.06 -12.25
N ALA A 53 6.07 -6.54 -12.14
CA ALA A 53 5.51 -6.92 -10.85
C ALA A 53 6.27 -8.13 -10.28
N PRO A 54 6.49 -8.20 -8.95
CA PRO A 54 7.29 -9.26 -8.33
C PRO A 54 6.73 -10.67 -8.59
N ALA A 55 5.40 -10.81 -8.69
CA ALA A 55 4.77 -12.07 -9.08
C ALA A 55 5.14 -12.51 -10.51
N THR A 56 5.23 -11.55 -11.44
CA THR A 56 5.64 -11.80 -12.83
C THR A 56 7.10 -12.20 -12.92
N SER A 57 7.99 -11.55 -12.16
CA SER A 57 9.42 -11.91 -12.12
C SER A 57 9.61 -13.35 -11.65
N LYS A 58 8.97 -13.72 -10.53
CA LYS A 58 9.01 -15.07 -9.98
C LYS A 58 8.51 -16.11 -11.00
N LEU A 59 7.43 -15.81 -11.72
CA LEU A 59 6.88 -16.72 -12.73
C LEU A 59 7.84 -16.89 -13.92
N ILE A 60 8.50 -15.82 -14.36
CA ILE A 60 9.50 -15.87 -15.44
C ILE A 60 10.75 -16.60 -14.99
N GLU A 61 11.21 -16.43 -13.75
CA GLU A 61 12.35 -17.17 -13.19
C GLU A 61 12.04 -18.67 -13.06
N GLN A 62 10.85 -19.01 -12.56
CA GLN A 62 10.43 -20.40 -12.35
C GLN A 62 10.20 -21.16 -13.64
N HIS A 63 9.61 -20.52 -14.65
CA HIS A 63 9.21 -21.17 -15.90
C HIS A 63 10.02 -20.74 -17.12
N GLY A 64 11.02 -19.87 -16.95
CA GLY A 64 11.77 -19.24 -18.04
C GLY A 64 12.49 -20.22 -18.96
N HIS A 65 12.94 -21.35 -18.43
CA HIS A 65 13.69 -22.36 -19.18
C HIS A 65 12.81 -23.45 -19.81
N ASN A 66 11.60 -23.66 -19.28
CA ASN A 66 10.78 -24.83 -19.61
C ASN A 66 9.48 -24.47 -20.34
N SER A 67 9.19 -23.18 -20.52
CA SER A 67 7.94 -22.70 -21.11
C SER A 67 8.19 -21.74 -22.27
N MET A 68 7.27 -21.73 -23.22
CA MET A 68 7.26 -20.76 -24.32
C MET A 68 6.59 -19.46 -23.87
N PHE A 69 7.22 -18.32 -24.14
CA PHE A 69 6.70 -17.00 -23.83
C PHE A 69 6.39 -16.24 -25.11
N ILE A 70 5.26 -15.52 -25.11
CA ILE A 70 4.91 -14.62 -26.20
C ILE A 70 5.67 -13.31 -25.96
N LYS A 71 6.41 -12.83 -26.96
CA LYS A 71 7.15 -11.55 -26.87
C LYS A 71 6.26 -10.36 -27.18
N GLU A 72 5.50 -10.45 -28.27
CA GLU A 72 4.63 -9.38 -28.73
C GLU A 72 3.46 -9.89 -29.55
N MET A 73 2.39 -9.11 -29.56
CA MET A 73 1.23 -9.31 -30.43
C MET A 73 0.91 -7.97 -31.11
N LEU A 74 0.61 -8.02 -32.41
CA LEU A 74 0.20 -6.85 -33.17
C LEU A 74 -1.23 -7.06 -33.67
N TYR A 75 -2.10 -6.12 -33.31
CA TYR A 75 -3.47 -6.08 -33.78
C TYR A 75 -3.64 -4.97 -34.80
N ARG A 76 -4.29 -5.28 -35.92
CA ARG A 76 -4.65 -4.31 -36.95
C ARG A 76 -6.16 -4.23 -37.06
N SER A 77 -6.69 -3.02 -37.10
CA SER A 77 -8.11 -2.78 -37.38
C SER A 77 -8.27 -1.62 -38.35
N ARG A 78 -9.32 -1.70 -39.19
CA ARG A 78 -9.79 -0.57 -40.00
C ARG A 78 -10.55 0.43 -39.14
N GLU A 79 -11.24 -0.06 -38.11
CA GLU A 79 -11.97 0.77 -37.15
C GLU A 79 -11.02 1.33 -36.09
N SER A 80 -10.75 2.63 -36.23
CA SER A 80 -9.81 3.38 -35.41
C SER A 80 -10.25 3.53 -33.96
N GLN A 81 -11.53 3.80 -33.75
CA GLN A 81 -12.05 4.20 -32.45
C GLN A 81 -11.96 3.05 -31.46
N ARG A 82 -12.18 1.82 -31.93
CA ARG A 82 -12.17 0.60 -31.11
C ARG A 82 -10.77 0.30 -30.57
N LEU A 83 -9.74 0.38 -31.41
CA LEU A 83 -8.35 0.18 -30.97
C LEU A 83 -7.88 1.29 -30.03
N THR A 84 -8.31 2.53 -30.28
CA THR A 84 -7.97 3.67 -29.41
C THR A 84 -8.63 3.52 -28.02
N ALA A 85 -9.90 3.11 -27.98
CA ALA A 85 -10.60 2.83 -26.72
C ALA A 85 -9.93 1.67 -25.95
N ALA A 86 -9.57 0.58 -26.64
CA ALA A 86 -8.86 -0.55 -26.04
C ALA A 86 -7.49 -0.14 -25.47
N HIS A 87 -6.72 0.66 -26.22
CA HIS A 87 -5.45 1.21 -25.77
C HIS A 87 -5.60 2.02 -24.47
N ARG A 88 -6.58 2.93 -24.41
CA ARG A 88 -6.89 3.71 -23.21
C ARG A 88 -7.27 2.82 -22.03
N MET A 89 -8.13 1.83 -22.22
CA MET A 89 -8.53 0.89 -21.15
C MET A 89 -7.33 0.12 -20.59
N ILE A 90 -6.43 -0.36 -21.46
CA ILE A 90 -5.20 -1.06 -21.06
C ILE A 90 -4.28 -0.15 -20.25
N GLN A 91 -4.08 1.11 -20.69
CA GLN A 91 -3.27 2.07 -19.95
C GLN A 91 -3.84 2.40 -18.57
N GLU A 92 -5.17 2.56 -18.49
CA GLU A 92 -5.85 2.81 -17.22
C GLU A 92 -5.71 1.63 -16.27
N LEU A 93 -5.91 0.40 -16.75
CA LEU A 93 -5.73 -0.81 -15.96
C LEU A 93 -4.31 -0.92 -15.40
N ARG A 94 -3.30 -0.62 -16.22
CA ARG A 94 -1.89 -0.59 -15.80
C ARG A 94 -1.61 0.46 -14.73
N LYS A 95 -2.25 1.63 -14.83
CA LYS A 95 -2.12 2.68 -13.82
C LYS A 95 -2.70 2.22 -12.48
N ARG A 96 -3.93 1.67 -12.49
CA ARG A 96 -4.61 1.17 -11.29
C ARG A 96 -3.81 0.07 -10.60
N PHE A 97 -3.26 -0.88 -11.37
CA PHE A 97 -2.46 -1.97 -10.81
C PHE A 97 -1.18 -1.46 -10.13
N ARG A 98 -0.45 -0.53 -10.77
CA ARG A 98 0.75 0.07 -10.17
C ARG A 98 0.44 0.84 -8.89
N GLN A 99 -0.65 1.59 -8.87
CA GLN A 99 -1.09 2.31 -7.67
C GLN A 99 -1.46 1.34 -6.54
N HIS A 100 -2.16 0.25 -6.86
CA HIS A 100 -2.51 -0.78 -5.87
C HIS A 100 -1.26 -1.48 -5.33
N ALA A 101 -0.32 -1.87 -6.20
CA ALA A 101 0.93 -2.51 -5.78
C ALA A 101 1.80 -1.59 -4.92
N ALA A 102 1.89 -0.30 -5.26
CA ALA A 102 2.62 0.69 -4.46
C ALA A 102 1.98 0.86 -3.08
N LYS A 103 0.66 1.02 -3.02
CA LYS A 103 -0.10 1.11 -1.76
C LYS A 103 0.07 -0.13 -0.89
N ALA A 104 0.00 -1.32 -1.49
CA ALA A 104 0.20 -2.58 -0.76
C ALA A 104 1.65 -2.74 -0.24
N ALA A 105 2.64 -2.26 -0.99
CA ALA A 105 4.03 -2.24 -0.54
C ALA A 105 4.23 -1.26 0.63
N GLU A 106 3.63 -0.07 0.55
CA GLU A 106 3.61 0.91 1.65
C GLU A 106 2.90 0.35 2.88
N GLU A 107 1.76 -0.34 2.70
CA GLU A 107 0.98 -0.97 3.78
C GLU A 107 1.72 -2.15 4.43
N ALA A 108 2.51 -2.91 3.67
CA ALA A 108 3.29 -4.03 4.19
C ALA A 108 4.49 -3.58 5.05
N ASP A 109 5.01 -2.37 4.82
CA ASP A 109 6.09 -1.77 5.62
C ASP A 109 5.57 -1.16 6.95
N LEU A 110 4.25 -1.02 7.10
CA LEU A 110 3.67 -0.47 8.31
C LEU A 110 3.77 -1.46 9.48
N ILE A 111 4.46 -1.03 10.53
CA ILE A 111 4.51 -1.76 11.80
C ILE A 111 3.21 -1.49 12.56
N PRO A 112 2.42 -2.52 12.92
CA PRO A 112 1.21 -2.33 13.72
C PRO A 112 1.59 -1.81 15.11
N GLN A 113 0.91 -0.76 15.57
CA GLN A 113 1.15 -0.13 16.87
C GLN A 113 -0.03 -0.37 17.82
N GLU A 114 0.26 -0.33 19.12
CA GLU A 114 -0.78 -0.34 20.15
C GLU A 114 -1.64 0.93 20.11
N LYS A 115 -2.86 0.85 20.65
CA LYS A 115 -3.73 2.02 20.76
C LYS A 115 -3.28 2.89 21.92
N LEU A 116 -3.28 4.20 21.72
CA LEU A 116 -2.98 5.15 22.81
C LEU A 116 -4.00 5.01 23.94
N VAL A 117 -3.51 4.73 25.13
CA VAL A 117 -4.25 4.75 26.39
C VAL A 117 -4.22 6.18 26.91
N SER A 118 -5.34 6.87 26.76
CA SER A 118 -5.48 8.21 27.32
C SER A 118 -5.19 8.17 28.81
N PHE A 119 -4.32 9.07 29.29
CA PHE A 119 -4.15 9.33 30.71
C PHE A 119 -5.51 9.65 31.33
N CYS A 120 -6.08 8.66 31.99
CA CYS A 120 -7.35 8.75 32.67
C CYS A 120 -7.05 8.67 34.17
N CYS A 121 -7.52 9.67 34.92
CA CYS A 121 -7.34 9.78 36.37
C CYS A 121 -8.11 8.72 37.17
N CYS A 122 -8.68 7.71 36.50
CA CYS A 122 -9.51 6.68 37.08
C CYS A 122 -9.29 5.34 36.35
N HIS A 123 -8.23 4.62 36.74
CA HIS A 123 -8.26 3.16 36.65
C HIS A 123 -8.82 2.63 37.98
N PRO A 124 -10.06 2.12 38.03
CA PRO A 124 -10.45 1.23 39.10
C PRO A 124 -9.76 -0.12 38.84
N SER A 125 -8.62 -0.36 39.50
CA SER A 125 -8.14 -1.74 39.63
C SER A 125 -8.98 -2.42 40.73
N PRO A 126 -9.44 -3.67 40.53
CA PRO A 126 -10.25 -4.36 41.52
C PRO A 126 -9.45 -4.86 42.74
N ASP A 127 -8.13 -4.65 42.79
CA ASP A 127 -7.26 -5.25 43.82
C ASP A 127 -6.20 -4.31 44.43
N SER A 128 -6.37 -2.99 44.34
CA SER A 128 -5.41 -2.03 44.91
C SER A 128 -5.93 -1.36 46.17
N PHE A 129 -5.61 -1.95 47.33
CA PHE A 129 -5.64 -1.34 48.66
C PHE A 129 -4.73 -0.08 48.78
N LEU A 130 -3.87 0.18 47.79
CA LEU A 130 -3.22 1.49 47.60
C LEU A 130 -4.03 2.38 46.65
N GLN A 131 -5.13 2.92 47.16
CA GLN A 131 -5.82 4.06 46.56
C GLN A 131 -4.97 5.33 46.81
N VAL A 132 -3.87 5.49 46.07
CA VAL A 132 -3.16 6.78 46.06
C VAL A 132 -3.97 7.74 45.20
N LYS A 133 -4.59 8.71 45.88
CA LYS A 133 -5.37 9.83 45.34
C LYS A 133 -4.61 10.56 44.22
N MET A 134 -4.86 10.22 42.96
CA MET A 134 -4.49 11.05 41.81
C MET A 134 -5.73 11.78 41.28
N ARG A 135 -6.40 12.56 42.16
CA ARG A 135 -7.70 13.19 41.83
C ARG A 135 -7.60 14.46 40.97
N ASP A 136 -6.40 14.95 40.63
CA ASP A 136 -6.30 16.26 39.96
C ASP A 136 -5.05 16.44 39.07
N GLN A 137 -4.51 15.36 38.50
CA GLN A 137 -3.37 15.49 37.60
C GLN A 137 -3.86 15.86 36.20
N ARG A 138 -3.80 17.16 35.87
CA ARG A 138 -4.07 17.64 34.51
C ARG A 138 -3.10 16.99 33.52
N ILE A 139 -3.63 16.54 32.39
CA ILE A 139 -2.83 16.00 31.27
C ILE A 139 -1.78 17.05 30.88
N PRO A 140 -0.47 16.72 30.94
CA PRO A 140 0.58 17.62 30.49
C PRO A 140 0.36 17.94 29.00
N ARG A 141 0.18 19.21 28.69
CA ARG A 141 -0.12 19.68 27.33
C ARG A 141 0.74 20.87 26.96
N MET A 142 1.14 20.92 25.69
CA MET A 142 1.88 22.04 25.11
C MET A 142 1.21 22.46 23.80
N ALA A 143 0.78 23.73 23.73
CA ALA A 143 0.05 24.28 22.61
C ALA A 143 0.98 25.02 21.62
N ASP A 144 0.44 25.37 20.46
CA ASP A 144 1.10 26.15 19.40
C ASP A 144 2.41 25.52 18.86
N LEU A 145 2.44 24.20 18.82
CA LEU A 145 3.54 23.43 18.25
C LEU A 145 3.34 23.17 16.76
N THR A 146 4.45 23.10 16.02
CA THR A 146 4.45 22.66 14.62
C THR A 146 5.14 21.32 14.51
N MET A 147 4.45 20.32 13.99
CA MET A 147 5.03 18.99 13.78
C MET A 147 5.69 18.90 12.40
N ARG A 148 6.77 18.13 12.30
CA ARG A 148 7.43 17.73 11.04
C ARG A 148 7.72 16.23 11.08
N PRO A 149 7.51 15.49 9.97
CA PRO A 149 6.98 15.92 8.67
C PRO A 149 5.51 16.38 8.74
N PHE A 150 5.06 17.14 7.75
CA PHE A 150 3.69 17.66 7.71
C PHE A 150 2.67 16.57 7.34
N ILE A 151 1.54 16.51 8.06
CA ILE A 151 0.48 15.51 7.84
C ILE A 151 -0.16 15.66 6.46
N SER A 152 -0.54 16.89 6.09
CA SER A 152 -1.34 17.18 4.89
C SER A 152 -0.60 18.11 3.91
N GLY A 153 0.74 18.03 3.86
CA GLY A 153 1.61 18.81 2.96
C GLY A 153 1.68 20.32 3.25
N LYS A 154 0.87 20.83 4.20
CA LYS A 154 0.91 22.22 4.68
C LYS A 154 1.39 22.25 6.13
N LYS A 155 1.96 23.38 6.54
CA LYS A 155 2.37 23.60 7.94
C LYS A 155 1.17 23.40 8.87
N THR A 156 1.25 22.38 9.72
CA THR A 156 0.20 22.07 10.70
C THR A 156 0.66 22.55 12.07
N THR A 157 -0.16 23.39 12.70
CA THR A 157 -0.01 23.78 14.11
C THR A 157 -1.02 23.02 14.96
N GLY A 158 -0.67 22.71 16.20
CA GLY A 158 -1.50 21.92 17.08
C GLY A 158 -1.01 21.87 18.52
N THR A 159 -1.62 20.98 19.30
CA THR A 159 -1.32 20.76 20.71
C THR A 159 -0.79 19.34 20.88
N LEU A 160 0.27 19.18 21.67
CA LEU A 160 0.83 17.89 22.07
C LEU A 160 0.40 17.58 23.50
N GLU A 161 -0.18 16.41 23.72
CA GLU A 161 -0.63 15.91 25.03
C GLU A 161 0.14 14.64 25.40
N ALA A 162 0.60 14.55 26.64
CA ALA A 162 1.30 13.37 27.16
C ALA A 162 0.32 12.44 27.88
N HIS A 163 0.23 11.20 27.40
CA HIS A 163 -0.63 10.16 27.95
C HIS A 163 0.19 9.03 28.60
N THR A 164 -0.48 7.97 29.06
CA THR A 164 0.13 6.88 29.84
C THR A 164 1.14 6.08 29.03
N ASN A 165 0.84 5.76 27.77
CA ASN A 165 1.67 4.92 26.90
C ASN A 165 2.23 5.67 25.66
N GLY A 166 1.98 6.96 25.53
CA GLY A 166 2.47 7.74 24.40
C GLY A 166 2.08 9.21 24.43
N LEU A 167 2.39 9.91 23.35
CA LEU A 167 2.04 11.29 23.10
C LEU A 167 0.96 11.38 22.02
N ARG A 168 0.06 12.35 22.12
CA ARG A 168 -0.94 12.67 21.10
C ARG A 168 -0.74 14.07 20.59
N PHE A 169 -0.48 14.22 19.30
CA PHE A 169 -0.55 15.50 18.62
C PHE A 169 -1.93 15.66 18.00
N THR A 170 -2.63 16.74 18.37
CA THR A 170 -3.91 17.13 17.75
C THR A 170 -3.73 18.45 17.02
N SER A 171 -3.88 18.41 15.70
CA SER A 171 -3.88 19.57 14.81
C SER A 171 -5.07 20.49 15.11
N LYS A 172 -4.94 21.79 14.78
CA LYS A 172 -6.09 22.72 14.77
C LYS A 172 -7.24 22.27 13.86
N LYS A 173 -6.95 21.39 12.89
CA LYS A 173 -7.94 20.74 12.02
C LYS A 173 -8.48 19.41 12.56
N HIS A 174 -8.18 19.07 13.80
CA HIS A 174 -8.57 17.80 14.45
C HIS A 174 -7.95 16.56 13.79
N GLU A 175 -6.84 16.70 13.06
CA GLU A 175 -5.99 15.57 12.65
C GLU A 175 -5.23 15.07 13.89
N ILE A 176 -5.27 13.77 14.15
CA ILE A 176 -4.69 13.14 15.33
C ILE A 176 -3.49 12.29 14.90
N VAL A 177 -2.36 12.45 15.61
CA VAL A 177 -1.18 11.61 15.46
C VAL A 177 -0.75 11.11 16.82
N ASP A 178 -0.76 9.80 16.98
CA ASP A 178 -0.36 9.13 18.22
C ASP A 178 1.07 8.60 18.08
N ILE A 179 1.89 8.83 19.10
CA ILE A 179 3.31 8.44 19.14
C ILE A 179 3.51 7.60 20.40
N MET A 180 3.63 6.28 20.25
CA MET A 180 3.80 5.37 21.38
C MET A 180 5.22 5.49 21.96
N TYR A 181 5.35 5.48 23.29
CA TYR A 181 6.67 5.51 23.93
C TYR A 181 7.54 4.33 23.50
N GLY A 182 6.95 3.15 23.31
CA GLY A 182 7.66 1.95 22.83
C GLY A 182 8.25 2.09 21.42
N ASN A 183 7.79 3.05 20.62
CA ASN A 183 8.28 3.29 19.27
C ASN A 183 9.25 4.48 19.16
N ILE A 184 9.56 5.16 20.27
CA ILE A 184 10.54 6.26 20.30
C ILE A 184 11.91 5.67 20.64
N LYS A 185 12.82 5.60 19.65
CA LYS A 185 14.20 5.16 19.89
C LYS A 185 15.05 6.22 20.60
N HIS A 186 14.86 7.48 20.23
CA HIS A 186 15.59 8.62 20.77
C HIS A 186 14.66 9.82 20.89
N SER A 187 14.69 10.50 22.04
CA SER A 187 14.02 11.78 22.28
C SER A 187 15.07 12.86 22.48
N LEU A 188 15.14 13.81 21.55
CA LEU A 188 16.11 14.90 21.59
C LEU A 188 15.39 16.19 21.95
N PHE A 189 15.98 16.96 22.86
CA PHE A 189 15.49 18.29 23.23
C PHE A 189 16.57 19.31 22.88
N GLN A 190 16.22 20.28 22.04
CA GLN A 190 17.08 21.38 21.66
C GLN A 190 16.51 22.66 22.26
N VAL A 191 17.30 23.31 23.12
CA VAL A 191 16.95 24.62 23.68
C VAL A 191 17.01 25.69 22.58
N CYS A 192 16.20 26.73 22.72
CA CYS A 192 16.33 27.92 21.89
C CYS A 192 17.57 28.69 22.35
N GLU A 193 18.57 28.84 21.48
CA GLU A 193 19.68 29.76 21.72
C GLU A 193 19.21 31.17 21.36
N ILE A 194 18.97 31.98 22.38
CA ILE A 194 18.60 33.39 22.22
C ILE A 194 19.92 34.15 22.07
N TYR A 195 20.27 34.52 20.84
CA TYR A 195 21.41 35.39 20.53
C TYR A 195 20.98 36.86 20.54
#